data_AF-Q05B02-F1
#
_entry.id   AF-Q05B02-F1
#
_cell.length_a   1.000
_cell.length_b   1.000
_cell.length_c   1.000
_cell.angle_alpha   90.00
_cell.angle_beta   90.00
_cell.angle_gamma   90.00
#
_symmetry.space_group_name_H-M   'P 1'
#
loop_
_entity.id
_entity.type
_entity.pdbx_description
1 polymer ?
#
loop_
_entity_poly.entity_id
_entity_poly.type
_entity_poly.pdbx_seq_one_letter_code
_entity_poly.pdbx_strand_id
1 'polypeptide(L)'
;DDQRMALLGKLTSMSVAVCRVPVLECAASWLQRTPAVYCVRLAKALVDDYCGLVPGSVQTLKQIISVSPRFCCQFITAVAALYDMSSEELLPPHNLLEMIVSWIFDDPMLILITFLNTPITANVPLGFLDFSPLMGLVRWCVTAPLAYRRKQKAAGGQLPVESQGLYSKLHLSMLQGLMVLQTHLTEKNLYGRLGLFHFDQLVPLVEELGQLCDELNPLNAEQEMELALDRLAQALQVSMATGALLCARDDLRTLCARLPHNNLMQLVISGPVQPQPAHPSLTPGYYPHIHTPPLGYPSLPAHPALPAHTPIPAHPAVPAIPAIPGHPVQTFMPGMAFPFRPMR
;
A
#
# COMPACT_ATOMS: atom_id res chain seq x y z
N ASP A 1 16.00 19.67 14.62
CA ASP A 1 15.50 18.33 14.24
C ASP A 1 16.45 17.50 13.37
N ASP A 2 17.38 18.10 12.64
CA ASP A 2 18.27 17.36 11.73
C ASP A 2 19.18 16.34 12.42
N GLN A 3 19.69 16.66 13.62
CA GLN A 3 20.48 15.70 14.40
C GLN A 3 19.67 14.46 14.81
N ARG A 4 18.38 14.63 15.17
CA ARG A 4 17.49 13.52 15.52
C ARG A 4 17.20 12.65 14.30
N MET A 5 16.96 13.27 13.15
CA MET A 5 16.77 12.55 11.89
C MET A 5 18.02 11.78 11.47
N ALA A 6 19.21 12.38 11.62
CA ALA A 6 20.47 11.69 11.34
C ALA A 6 20.68 10.49 12.28
N LEU A 7 20.34 10.63 13.56
CA LEU A 7 20.42 9.54 14.53
C LEU A 7 19.42 8.41 14.19
N LEU A 8 18.18 8.76 13.81
CA LEU A 8 17.17 7.80 13.39
C LEU A 8 17.60 7.04 12.12
N GLY A 9 18.18 7.75 11.14
CA GLY A 9 18.75 7.13 9.94
C GLY A 9 19.82 6.10 10.27
N LYS A 10 20.79 6.48 11.11
CA LYS A 10 21.85 5.57 11.57
C LYS A 10 21.31 4.37 12.35
N LEU A 11 20.37 4.59 13.27
CA LEU A 11 19.74 3.52 14.04
C LEU A 11 19.01 2.52 13.14
N THR A 12 18.23 3.03 12.18
CA THR A 12 17.48 2.20 11.24
C THR A 12 18.42 1.44 10.30
N SER A 13 19.44 2.11 9.77
CA SER A 13 20.49 1.51 8.94
C SER A 13 21.21 0.39 9.69
N MET A 14 21.71 0.64 10.91
CA MET A 14 22.30 -0.42 11.74
C MET A 14 21.33 -1.58 11.99
N SER A 15 20.05 -1.28 12.21
CA SER A 15 19.02 -2.31 12.43
C SER A 15 18.75 -3.17 11.20
N VAL A 16 18.84 -2.59 10.00
CA VAL A 16 18.84 -3.32 8.72
C VAL A 16 20.07 -4.23 8.67
N ALA A 17 21.27 -3.70 8.92
CA ALA A 17 22.51 -4.48 8.83
C ALA A 17 22.54 -5.73 9.73
N VAL A 18 21.91 -5.66 10.92
CA VAL A 18 21.86 -6.78 11.88
C VAL A 18 20.47 -7.42 12.00
N CYS A 19 19.57 -7.19 11.04
CA CYS A 19 18.22 -7.79 10.97
C CYS A 19 17.41 -7.69 12.28
N ARG A 20 17.44 -6.53 12.94
CA ARG A 20 16.79 -6.32 14.25
C ARG A 20 15.30 -6.03 14.10
N VAL A 21 14.50 -7.10 14.02
CA VAL A 21 13.02 -7.05 13.87
C VAL A 21 12.34 -5.99 14.74
N PRO A 22 12.57 -5.90 16.08
CA PRO A 22 11.80 -4.98 16.91
C PRO A 22 11.99 -3.51 16.49
N VAL A 23 13.21 -3.13 16.10
CA VAL A 23 13.50 -1.75 15.66
C VAL A 23 12.89 -1.49 14.29
N LEU A 24 12.93 -2.48 13.39
CA LEU A 24 12.33 -2.38 12.05
C LEU A 24 10.80 -2.24 12.13
N GLU A 25 10.13 -2.98 13.02
CA GLU A 25 8.69 -2.83 13.25
C GLU A 25 8.33 -1.48 13.88
N CYS A 26 9.17 -0.97 14.79
CA CYS A 26 9.03 0.39 15.30
C CYS A 26 9.21 1.43 14.18
N ALA A 27 10.21 1.26 13.31
CA ALA A 27 10.45 2.15 12.17
C ALA A 27 9.27 2.11 11.17
N ALA A 28 8.71 0.92 10.90
CA ALA A 28 7.52 0.77 10.06
C ALA A 28 6.32 1.53 10.65
N SER A 29 6.09 1.39 11.96
CA SER A 29 5.02 2.11 12.67
C SER A 29 5.27 3.62 12.70
N TRP A 30 6.53 4.04 12.80
CA TRP A 30 6.93 5.44 12.75
C TRP A 30 6.67 6.05 11.37
N LEU A 31 7.05 5.37 10.29
CA LEU A 31 6.81 5.81 8.90
C LEU A 31 5.32 6.06 8.62
N GLN A 32 4.42 5.25 9.18
CA GLN A 32 2.96 5.39 9.01
C GLN A 32 2.36 6.58 9.76
N ARG A 33 3.02 7.04 10.84
CA ARG A 33 2.49 8.06 11.77
C ARG A 33 3.29 9.35 11.75
N THR A 34 4.12 9.53 10.73
CA THR A 34 4.99 10.69 10.61
C THR A 34 4.70 11.41 9.28
N PRO A 35 4.77 12.76 9.25
CA PRO A 35 4.66 13.50 8.00
C PRO A 35 5.65 13.02 6.93
N ALA A 36 5.20 13.01 5.67
CA ALA A 36 5.91 12.44 4.54
C ALA A 36 7.34 12.98 4.37
N VAL A 37 7.56 14.28 4.66
CA VAL A 37 8.87 14.92 4.58
C VAL A 37 9.94 14.20 5.41
N TYR A 38 9.60 13.70 6.60
CA TYR A 38 10.57 12.99 7.44
C TYR A 38 10.74 11.53 7.00
N CYS A 39 9.67 10.91 6.49
CA CYS A 39 9.71 9.56 5.94
C CYS A 39 10.62 9.47 4.72
N VAL A 40 10.49 10.44 3.80
CA VAL A 40 11.34 10.59 2.61
C VAL A 40 12.81 10.81 3.01
N ARG A 41 13.08 11.60 4.05
CA ARG A 41 14.44 11.79 4.58
C ARG A 41 15.05 10.50 5.12
N LEU A 42 14.27 9.68 5.84
CA LEU A 42 14.72 8.38 6.33
C LEU A 42 14.97 7.42 5.16
N ALA A 43 14.04 7.36 4.19
CA ALA A 43 14.20 6.54 2.99
C ALA A 43 15.46 6.93 2.22
N LYS A 44 15.71 8.23 2.03
CA LYS A 44 16.92 8.73 1.38
C LYS A 44 18.19 8.26 2.08
N ALA A 45 18.27 8.39 3.41
CA ALA A 45 19.44 7.94 4.17
C ALA A 45 19.73 6.43 3.96
N LEU A 46 18.68 5.60 3.93
CA LEU A 46 18.84 4.17 3.68
C LEU A 46 19.21 3.85 2.22
N VAL A 47 18.66 4.59 1.25
CA VAL A 47 19.04 4.42 -0.16
C VAL A 47 20.49 4.84 -0.37
N ASP A 48 20.95 5.92 0.25
CA ASP A 48 22.34 6.35 0.20
C ASP A 48 23.26 5.26 0.80
N ASP A 49 22.93 4.74 1.99
CA ASP A 49 23.69 3.70 2.69
C ASP A 49 23.77 2.37 1.91
N TYR A 50 22.64 1.92 1.33
CA TYR A 50 22.54 0.56 0.79
C TYR A 50 22.58 0.47 -0.74
N CYS A 51 22.23 1.54 -1.45
CA CYS A 51 22.17 1.54 -2.92
C CYS A 51 23.24 2.44 -3.56
N GLY A 52 23.77 3.43 -2.82
CA GLY A 52 24.73 4.42 -3.34
C GLY A 52 26.18 4.26 -2.87
N LEU A 53 26.40 3.96 -1.58
CA LEU A 53 27.73 4.09 -0.96
C LEU A 53 28.66 2.88 -1.11
N VAL A 54 28.13 1.65 -1.11
CA VAL A 54 28.96 0.43 -1.07
C VAL A 54 28.48 -0.61 -2.10
N PRO A 55 29.32 -1.09 -3.02
CA PRO A 55 28.94 -2.19 -3.91
C PRO A 55 28.51 -3.44 -3.12
N GLY A 56 27.32 -3.96 -3.42
CA GLY A 56 26.79 -5.18 -2.79
C GLY A 56 25.97 -4.97 -1.50
N SER A 57 25.97 -3.77 -0.90
CA SER A 57 25.15 -3.51 0.31
C SER A 57 23.65 -3.66 0.05
N VAL A 58 23.20 -3.50 -1.19
CA VAL A 58 21.79 -3.71 -1.57
C VAL A 58 21.30 -5.11 -1.20
N GLN A 59 22.18 -6.12 -1.15
CA GLN A 59 21.80 -7.47 -0.73
C GLN A 59 21.41 -7.53 0.75
N THR A 60 22.06 -6.75 1.61
CA THR A 60 21.69 -6.62 3.03
C THR A 60 20.30 -6.04 3.17
N LEU A 61 19.99 -4.97 2.43
CA LEU A 61 18.64 -4.40 2.44
C LEU A 61 17.62 -5.39 1.87
N LYS A 62 17.94 -6.06 0.76
CA LYS A 62 17.09 -7.06 0.10
C LYS A 62 16.65 -8.19 1.05
N GLN A 63 17.50 -8.60 1.98
CA GLN A 63 17.18 -9.65 2.97
C GLN A 63 16.13 -9.22 4.01
N ILE A 64 15.85 -7.92 4.16
CA ILE A 64 14.89 -7.44 5.17
C ILE A 64 13.48 -7.91 4.90
N ILE A 65 13.12 -8.21 3.65
CA ILE A 65 11.76 -8.69 3.36
C ILE A 65 11.41 -9.99 4.08
N SER A 66 12.37 -10.90 4.30
CA SER A 66 12.12 -12.13 5.06
C SER A 66 12.01 -11.91 6.57
N VAL A 67 12.41 -10.73 7.06
CA VAL A 67 12.53 -10.39 8.49
C VAL A 67 11.42 -9.43 8.93
N SER A 68 11.14 -8.39 8.13
CA SER A 68 10.08 -7.41 8.37
C SER A 68 9.47 -6.94 7.03
N PRO A 69 8.46 -7.67 6.50
CA PRO A 69 7.72 -7.25 5.32
C PRO A 69 6.96 -5.93 5.53
N ARG A 70 6.50 -5.65 6.76
CA ARG A 70 5.82 -4.40 7.10
C ARG A 70 6.74 -3.19 6.93
N PHE A 71 7.99 -3.29 7.38
CA PHE A 71 9.00 -2.27 7.14
C PHE A 71 9.26 -2.09 5.65
N CYS A 72 9.42 -3.18 4.89
CA CYS A 72 9.65 -3.11 3.44
C CYS A 72 8.49 -2.39 2.73
N CYS A 73 7.24 -2.72 3.05
CA CYS A 73 6.06 -2.05 2.51
C CYS A 73 6.11 -0.53 2.75
N GLN A 74 6.41 -0.10 3.98
CA GLN A 74 6.50 1.33 4.32
C GLN A 74 7.72 2.03 3.71
N PHE A 75 8.84 1.32 3.62
CA PHE A 75 10.03 1.81 2.96
C PHE A 75 9.76 2.05 1.47
N ILE A 76 9.09 1.13 0.77
CA ILE A 76 8.68 1.32 -0.63
C ILE A 76 7.76 2.53 -0.75
N THR A 77 6.79 2.72 0.14
CA THR A 77 5.91 3.91 0.11
C THR A 77 6.72 5.20 0.20
N ALA A 78 7.67 5.27 1.14
CA ALA A 78 8.52 6.45 1.33
C ALA A 78 9.48 6.66 0.14
N VAL A 79 10.01 5.58 -0.44
CA VAL A 79 10.87 5.62 -1.63
C VAL A 79 10.11 6.07 -2.87
N ALA A 80 8.87 5.62 -3.06
CA ALA A 80 8.04 6.04 -4.18
C ALA A 80 7.64 7.51 -4.08
N ALA A 81 7.51 8.04 -2.86
CA ALA A 81 7.35 9.48 -2.62
C ALA A 81 8.66 10.28 -2.78
N LEU A 82 9.83 9.67 -2.55
CA LEU A 82 11.14 10.29 -2.74
C LEU A 82 11.49 10.43 -4.23
N TYR A 83 11.25 9.39 -5.02
CA TYR A 83 11.54 9.33 -6.46
C TYR A 83 10.25 9.44 -7.25
N ASP A 84 9.65 10.63 -7.32
CA ASP A 84 8.33 10.84 -7.92
C ASP A 84 8.31 10.84 -9.45
N MET A 85 9.48 10.72 -10.11
CA MET A 85 9.67 10.77 -11.57
C MET A 85 9.45 12.15 -12.21
N SER A 86 9.20 13.20 -11.43
CA SER A 86 8.90 14.54 -11.95
C SER A 86 10.11 15.16 -12.69
N SER A 87 11.34 14.81 -12.30
CA SER A 87 12.59 15.22 -12.94
C SER A 87 13.55 14.04 -13.15
N GLU A 88 14.62 14.27 -13.93
CA GLU A 88 15.64 13.24 -14.20
C GLU A 88 16.43 12.80 -12.95
N GLU A 89 16.57 13.70 -11.97
CA GLU A 89 17.24 13.44 -10.68
C GLU A 89 16.37 12.60 -9.74
N LEU A 90 15.05 12.61 -9.98
CA LEU A 90 14.05 11.92 -9.18
C LEU A 90 13.63 10.58 -9.81
N LEU A 91 14.43 10.06 -10.75
CA LEU A 91 14.32 8.69 -11.22
C LEU A 91 14.93 7.73 -10.18
N PRO A 92 14.28 6.60 -9.85
CA PRO A 92 14.82 5.66 -8.88
C PRO A 92 16.12 5.03 -9.41
N PRO A 93 17.17 4.94 -8.58
CA PRO A 93 18.41 4.25 -8.93
C PRO A 93 18.14 2.79 -9.33
N HIS A 94 18.89 2.29 -10.33
CA HIS A 94 18.64 0.95 -10.90
C HIS A 94 18.64 -0.17 -9.85
N ASN A 95 19.65 -0.21 -8.97
CA ASN A 95 19.75 -1.23 -7.92
C ASN A 95 18.57 -1.19 -6.94
N LEU A 96 18.04 0.00 -6.65
CA LEU A 96 16.86 0.18 -5.81
C LEU A 96 15.61 -0.35 -6.50
N LEU A 97 15.43 0.00 -7.78
CA LEU A 97 14.31 -0.48 -8.60
C LEU A 97 14.34 -2.01 -8.71
N GLU A 98 15.47 -2.60 -9.05
CA GLU A 98 15.64 -4.05 -9.18
C GLU A 98 15.28 -4.78 -7.87
N MET A 99 15.75 -4.27 -6.73
CA MET A 99 15.42 -4.82 -5.43
C MET A 99 13.92 -4.77 -5.15
N ILE A 100 13.28 -3.60 -5.33
CA ILE A 100 11.83 -3.44 -5.10
C ILE A 100 11.02 -4.33 -6.05
N VAL A 101 11.41 -4.43 -7.32
CA VAL A 101 10.77 -5.32 -8.29
C VAL A 101 10.92 -6.77 -7.84
N SER A 102 12.09 -7.20 -7.34
CA SER A 102 12.28 -8.56 -6.84
C SER A 102 11.36 -8.86 -5.64
N TRP A 103 11.25 -7.93 -4.69
CA TRP A 103 10.35 -8.07 -3.55
C TRP A 103 8.89 -8.24 -3.93
N ILE A 104 8.38 -7.36 -4.78
CA ILE A 104 6.96 -7.34 -5.16
C ILE A 104 6.63 -8.48 -6.12
N PHE A 105 7.59 -8.90 -6.94
CA PHE A 105 7.40 -10.06 -7.81
C PHE A 105 7.33 -11.36 -7.02
N ASP A 106 8.17 -11.52 -6.00
CA ASP A 106 8.19 -12.72 -5.16
C ASP A 106 6.95 -12.77 -4.24
N ASP A 107 6.49 -11.62 -3.73
CA ASP A 107 5.25 -11.50 -2.95
C ASP A 107 4.45 -10.23 -3.32
N PRO A 108 3.48 -10.34 -4.25
CA PRO A 108 2.60 -9.23 -4.62
C PRO A 108 1.76 -8.68 -3.47
N MET A 109 1.51 -9.46 -2.40
CA MET A 109 0.74 -8.99 -1.25
C MET A 109 1.51 -8.00 -0.37
N LEU A 110 2.82 -7.88 -0.55
CA LEU A 110 3.66 -6.92 0.14
C LEU A 110 3.12 -5.48 0.03
N ILE A 111 2.59 -5.09 -1.13
CA ILE A 111 2.05 -3.74 -1.36
C ILE A 111 0.74 -3.49 -0.60
N LEU A 112 0.12 -4.55 -0.05
CA LEU A 112 -1.16 -4.49 0.66
C LEU A 112 -1.02 -4.74 2.16
N ILE A 113 0.14 -5.23 2.62
CA ILE A 113 0.30 -5.72 4.00
C ILE A 113 -0.01 -4.66 5.05
N THR A 114 0.40 -3.40 4.85
CA THR A 114 0.08 -2.35 5.82
C THR A 114 -1.41 -2.06 5.82
N PHE A 115 -2.00 -1.86 4.65
CA PHE A 115 -3.42 -1.57 4.49
C PHE A 115 -4.30 -2.65 5.13
N LEU A 116 -4.02 -3.93 4.88
CA LEU A 116 -4.79 -5.05 5.43
C LEU A 116 -4.66 -5.22 6.95
N ASN A 117 -3.58 -4.71 7.53
CA ASN A 117 -3.28 -4.79 8.97
C ASN A 117 -3.54 -3.48 9.73
N THR A 118 -4.05 -2.45 9.06
CA THR A 118 -4.39 -1.15 9.68
C THR A 118 -5.91 -1.08 9.84
N PRO A 119 -6.42 -0.59 10.99
CA PRO A 119 -7.87 -0.46 11.20
C PRO A 119 -8.51 0.44 10.12
N ILE A 120 -9.64 -0.01 9.59
CA ILE A 120 -10.36 0.53 8.41
C ILE A 120 -10.80 2.00 8.59
N THR A 121 -10.85 2.52 9.83
CA THR A 121 -11.28 3.88 10.16
C THR A 121 -10.17 4.93 10.10
N ALA A 122 -8.94 4.55 9.74
CA ALA A 122 -7.82 5.47 9.66
C ALA A 122 -7.89 6.30 8.36
N ASN A 123 -8.38 7.53 8.44
CA ASN A 123 -8.12 8.53 7.39
C ASN A 123 -6.65 8.94 7.46
N VAL A 124 -5.95 8.95 6.32
CA VAL A 124 -4.58 9.49 6.23
C VAL A 124 -4.65 11.01 6.45
N PRO A 125 -3.96 11.57 7.45
CA PRO A 125 -3.91 13.01 7.62
C PRO A 125 -3.18 13.67 6.45
N LEU A 126 -3.55 14.91 6.12
CA LEU A 126 -2.89 15.65 5.05
C LEU A 126 -1.37 15.76 5.30
N GLY A 127 -0.58 15.48 4.28
CA GLY A 127 0.89 15.54 4.33
C GLY A 127 1.57 14.29 4.90
N PHE A 128 0.83 13.19 5.08
CA PHE A 128 1.37 11.88 5.48
C PHE A 128 1.46 10.96 4.26
N LEU A 129 2.24 9.88 4.38
CA LEU A 129 2.33 8.86 3.35
C LEU A 129 1.06 7.99 3.32
N ASP A 130 0.78 7.43 2.14
CA ASP A 130 -0.29 6.45 1.96
C ASP A 130 -0.02 5.15 2.74
N PHE A 131 -1.08 4.41 3.07
CA PHE A 131 -0.93 3.10 3.71
C PHE A 131 -0.42 2.01 2.78
N SER A 132 -0.27 2.29 1.50
CA SER A 132 0.21 1.36 0.48
C SER A 132 1.16 2.08 -0.48
N PRO A 133 2.23 1.43 -0.96
CA PRO A 133 3.08 1.98 -2.00
C PRO A 133 2.40 2.03 -3.38
N LEU A 134 1.20 1.45 -3.51
CA LEU A 134 0.56 1.18 -4.79
C LEU A 134 0.42 2.42 -5.69
N MET A 135 -0.05 3.55 -5.17
CA MET A 135 -0.19 4.78 -5.97
C MET A 135 1.16 5.28 -6.50
N GLY A 136 2.18 5.32 -5.66
CA GLY A 136 3.53 5.73 -6.05
C GLY A 136 4.16 4.79 -7.09
N LEU A 137 3.93 3.48 -6.94
CA LEU A 137 4.42 2.50 -7.90
C LEU A 137 3.64 2.50 -9.22
N VAL A 138 2.33 2.79 -9.19
CA VAL A 138 1.53 3.04 -10.40
C VAL A 138 2.07 4.27 -11.12
N ARG A 139 2.35 5.37 -10.40
CA ARG A 139 3.02 6.55 -10.98
C ARG A 139 4.31 6.13 -11.67
N TRP A 140 5.19 5.39 -10.99
CA TRP A 140 6.43 4.89 -11.59
C TRP A 140 6.20 4.13 -12.90
N CYS A 141 5.27 3.17 -12.91
CA CYS A 141 5.05 2.33 -14.08
C CYS A 141 4.41 3.13 -15.24
N VAL A 142 3.49 4.04 -14.94
CA VAL A 142 2.80 4.86 -15.94
C VAL A 142 3.75 5.91 -16.53
N THR A 143 4.53 6.61 -15.70
CA THR A 143 5.37 7.72 -16.17
C THR A 143 6.73 7.28 -16.69
N ALA A 144 7.24 6.09 -16.32
CA ALA A 144 8.56 5.63 -16.73
C ALA A 144 8.83 5.65 -18.24
N PRO A 145 7.94 5.17 -19.14
CA PRO A 145 8.19 5.23 -20.58
C PRO A 145 8.53 6.65 -21.06
N LEU A 146 7.73 7.63 -20.62
CA LEU A 146 7.90 9.04 -20.99
C LEU A 146 9.07 9.71 -20.27
N ALA A 147 9.25 9.46 -18.98
CA ALA A 147 10.33 10.05 -18.19
C ALA A 147 11.72 9.64 -18.71
N TYR A 148 11.88 8.37 -19.11
CA TYR A 148 13.11 7.90 -19.74
C TYR A 148 13.27 8.42 -21.18
N ARG A 149 12.18 8.59 -21.93
CA ARG A 149 12.22 9.22 -23.26
C ARG A 149 12.67 10.68 -23.18
N ARG A 150 12.16 11.43 -22.20
CA ARG A 150 12.59 12.80 -21.88
C ARG A 150 14.09 12.86 -21.58
N LYS A 151 14.58 11.95 -20.74
CA LYS A 151 16.01 11.84 -20.43
C LYS A 151 16.88 11.48 -21.64
N GLN A 152 16.42 10.59 -22.52
CA GLN A 152 17.12 10.28 -23.78
C GLN A 152 17.24 11.50 -24.69
N LYS A 153 16.15 12.28 -24.81
CA LYS A 153 16.11 13.52 -25.59
C LYS A 153 17.10 14.54 -25.05
N ALA A 154 17.23 14.67 -23.72
CA ALA A 154 18.19 15.57 -23.08
C ALA A 154 19.65 15.09 -23.21
N ALA A 155 19.90 13.78 -23.10
CA ALA A 155 21.23 13.19 -23.13
C ALA A 155 21.80 12.93 -24.54
N GLY A 156 21.00 13.09 -25.60
CA GLY A 156 21.45 12.95 -27.00
C GLY A 156 21.85 11.52 -27.41
N GLY A 157 21.42 10.49 -26.68
CA GLY A 157 21.81 9.09 -26.91
C GLY A 157 20.84 8.05 -26.34
N GLN A 158 21.00 6.78 -26.74
CA GLN A 158 20.20 5.66 -26.24
C GLN A 158 20.55 5.36 -24.77
N LEU A 159 19.55 5.41 -23.89
CA LEU A 159 19.69 4.95 -22.50
C LEU A 159 19.65 3.41 -22.42
N PRO A 160 20.18 2.80 -21.35
CA PRO A 160 20.12 1.35 -21.14
C PRO A 160 18.68 0.84 -21.12
N VAL A 161 18.41 -0.19 -21.93
CA VAL A 161 17.10 -0.84 -22.10
C VAL A 161 16.63 -1.60 -20.85
N GLU A 162 17.54 -1.89 -19.92
CA GLU A 162 17.31 -2.81 -18.78
C GLU A 162 16.21 -2.34 -17.82
N SER A 163 16.08 -1.02 -17.58
CA SER A 163 15.04 -0.50 -16.67
C SER A 163 13.62 -0.72 -17.19
N GLN A 164 13.40 -0.79 -18.50
CA GLN A 164 12.06 -0.98 -19.07
C GLN A 164 11.46 -2.34 -18.71
N GLY A 165 12.29 -3.40 -18.73
CA GLY A 165 11.87 -4.75 -18.34
C GLY A 165 11.44 -4.81 -16.86
N LEU A 166 12.13 -4.07 -15.99
CA LEU A 166 11.80 -3.99 -14.57
C LEU A 166 10.43 -3.33 -14.35
N TYR A 167 10.11 -2.22 -15.03
CA TYR A 167 8.79 -1.59 -14.89
C TYR A 167 7.65 -2.45 -15.43
N SER A 168 7.87 -3.19 -16.52
CA SER A 168 6.85 -4.13 -17.01
C SER A 168 6.59 -5.26 -16.00
N LYS A 169 7.65 -5.80 -15.39
CA LYS A 169 7.56 -6.81 -14.33
C LYS A 169 6.84 -6.25 -13.09
N LEU A 170 7.22 -5.05 -12.65
CA LEU A 170 6.59 -4.35 -11.53
C LEU A 170 5.11 -4.10 -11.76
N HIS A 171 4.75 -3.57 -12.94
CA HIS A 171 3.38 -3.30 -13.34
C HIS A 171 2.52 -4.57 -13.25
N LEU A 172 2.99 -5.67 -13.85
CA LEU A 172 2.29 -6.95 -13.78
C LEU A 172 2.10 -7.43 -12.32
N SER A 173 3.15 -7.40 -11.49
CA SER A 173 3.06 -7.84 -10.10
C SER A 173 2.10 -7.00 -9.28
N MET A 174 2.04 -5.68 -9.51
CA MET A 174 1.04 -4.82 -8.85
C MET A 174 -0.39 -5.17 -9.24
N LEU A 175 -0.65 -5.39 -10.54
CA LEU A 175 -1.98 -5.81 -11.01
C LEU A 175 -2.37 -7.15 -10.39
N GLN A 176 -1.43 -8.10 -10.29
CA GLN A 176 -1.66 -9.38 -9.61
C GLN A 176 -1.99 -9.19 -8.12
N GLY A 177 -1.26 -8.33 -7.41
CA GLY A 177 -1.57 -7.97 -6.02
C GLY A 177 -2.98 -7.41 -5.87
N LEU A 178 -3.40 -6.51 -6.76
CA LEU A 178 -4.77 -5.98 -6.79
C LEU A 178 -5.82 -7.05 -7.07
N MET A 179 -5.56 -8.01 -7.94
CA MET A 179 -6.50 -9.11 -8.18
C MET A 179 -6.73 -9.96 -6.92
N VAL A 180 -5.69 -10.19 -6.11
CA VAL A 180 -5.82 -10.92 -4.82
C VAL A 180 -6.58 -10.09 -3.77
N LEU A 181 -6.48 -8.76 -3.84
CA LEU A 181 -7.21 -7.86 -2.94
C LEU A 181 -8.73 -8.04 -3.05
N GLN A 182 -9.25 -8.29 -4.24
CA GLN A 182 -10.69 -8.46 -4.47
C GLN A 182 -11.29 -9.51 -3.52
N THR A 183 -10.66 -10.69 -3.44
CA THR A 183 -11.11 -11.78 -2.56
C THR A 183 -11.17 -11.34 -1.10
N HIS A 184 -10.13 -10.65 -0.63
CA HIS A 184 -10.05 -10.16 0.76
C HIS A 184 -11.12 -9.10 1.06
N LEU A 185 -11.37 -8.19 0.13
CA LEU A 185 -12.40 -7.15 0.29
C LEU A 185 -13.81 -7.77 0.28
N THR A 186 -14.06 -8.77 -0.56
CA THR A 186 -15.34 -9.48 -0.60
C THR A 186 -15.59 -10.23 0.71
N GLU A 187 -14.62 -11.01 1.21
CA GLU A 187 -14.74 -11.75 2.47
C GLU A 187 -15.03 -10.84 3.67
N LYS A 188 -14.43 -9.65 3.69
CA LYS A 188 -14.61 -8.66 4.76
C LYS A 188 -15.81 -7.72 4.55
N ASN A 189 -16.60 -7.89 3.50
CA ASN A 189 -17.71 -6.98 3.13
C ASN A 189 -17.25 -5.51 2.92
N LEU A 190 -16.04 -5.32 2.41
CA LEU A 190 -15.41 -4.02 2.13
C LEU A 190 -15.32 -3.71 0.63
N TYR A 191 -15.77 -4.63 -0.23
CA TYR A 191 -15.74 -4.45 -1.68
C TYR A 191 -16.45 -3.16 -2.10
N GLY A 192 -15.73 -2.27 -2.79
CA GLY A 192 -16.24 -0.96 -3.22
C GLY A 192 -16.49 0.05 -2.09
N ARG A 193 -16.08 -0.26 -0.86
CA ARG A 193 -16.23 0.62 0.32
C ARG A 193 -14.91 1.17 0.83
N LEU A 194 -13.81 0.51 0.50
CA LEU A 194 -12.46 0.89 0.91
C LEU A 194 -11.56 0.90 -0.31
N GLY A 195 -11.12 2.10 -0.71
CA GLY A 195 -10.29 2.31 -1.88
C GLY A 195 -8.82 2.37 -1.53
N LEU A 196 -7.99 1.87 -2.43
CA LEU A 196 -6.56 2.17 -2.49
C LEU A 196 -6.26 3.33 -3.45
N PHE A 197 -7.16 3.58 -4.39
CA PHE A 197 -7.09 4.70 -5.32
C PHE A 197 -8.22 5.66 -5.02
N HIS A 198 -7.84 6.88 -4.62
CA HIS A 198 -8.75 8.00 -4.49
C HIS A 198 -8.65 8.92 -5.71
N PHE A 199 -9.77 9.57 -6.04
CA PHE A 199 -9.81 10.51 -7.16
C PHE A 199 -8.76 11.62 -7.03
N ASP A 200 -8.58 12.17 -5.82
CA ASP A 200 -7.62 13.24 -5.53
C ASP A 200 -6.16 12.85 -5.83
N GLN A 201 -5.83 11.56 -5.78
CA GLN A 201 -4.51 11.05 -6.13
C GLN A 201 -4.34 10.79 -7.63
N LEU A 202 -5.43 10.47 -8.33
CA LEU A 202 -5.44 10.24 -9.78
C LEU A 202 -5.34 11.54 -10.57
N VAL A 203 -5.96 12.62 -10.09
CA VAL A 203 -5.91 13.94 -10.74
C VAL A 203 -4.47 14.38 -11.05
N PRO A 204 -3.55 14.49 -10.07
CA PRO A 204 -2.19 14.95 -10.35
C PRO A 204 -1.41 14.00 -11.24
N LEU A 205 -1.68 12.68 -11.18
CA LEU A 205 -1.03 11.71 -12.08
C LEU A 205 -1.46 11.90 -13.53
N VAL A 206 -2.76 12.09 -13.78
CA VAL A 206 -3.30 12.32 -15.14
C VAL A 206 -2.83 13.66 -15.70
N GLU A 207 -2.76 14.69 -14.85
CA GLU A 207 -2.23 16.00 -15.26
C GLU A 207 -0.75 15.94 -15.63
N GLU A 208 0.07 15.29 -14.80
CA GLU A 208 1.49 15.07 -15.08
C GLU A 208 1.69 14.27 -16.37
N LEU A 209 0.91 13.19 -16.55
CA LEU A 209 0.95 12.37 -17.75
C LEU A 209 0.61 13.18 -19.01
N GLY A 210 -0.44 14.00 -18.96
CA GLY A 210 -0.82 14.89 -20.05
C GLY A 210 0.29 15.88 -20.39
N GLN A 211 0.90 16.52 -19.38
CA GLN A 211 2.02 17.44 -19.57
C GLN A 211 3.23 16.77 -20.25
N LEU A 212 3.58 15.54 -19.83
CA LEU A 212 4.67 14.78 -20.44
C LEU A 212 4.38 14.40 -21.89
N CYS A 213 3.15 14.02 -22.22
CA CYS A 213 2.71 13.75 -23.58
C CYS A 213 2.85 15.00 -24.48
N ASP A 214 2.40 16.15 -23.98
CA ASP A 214 2.49 17.43 -24.69
C ASP A 214 3.95 17.87 -24.90
N GLU A 215 4.80 17.73 -23.88
CA GLU A 215 6.23 18.09 -23.93
C GLU A 215 7.02 17.27 -24.96
N LEU A 216 6.75 15.96 -25.02
CA LEU A 216 7.50 15.04 -25.88
C LEU A 216 7.07 15.08 -27.34
N ASN A 217 5.83 15.54 -27.60
CA ASN A 217 5.14 15.51 -28.89
C ASN A 217 4.89 14.07 -29.40
N PRO A 218 3.64 13.70 -29.75
CA PRO A 218 3.30 12.35 -30.23
C PRO A 218 4.20 11.81 -31.35
N LEU A 219 4.69 12.67 -32.24
CA LEU A 219 5.54 12.27 -33.36
C LEU A 219 6.90 11.67 -32.94
N ASN A 220 7.37 11.96 -31.72
CA ASN A 220 8.69 11.55 -31.24
C ASN A 220 8.63 10.44 -30.17
N ALA A 221 7.47 10.18 -29.58
CA ALA A 221 7.31 9.31 -28.41
C ALA A 221 6.03 8.46 -28.49
N GLU A 222 5.56 8.15 -29.69
CA GLU A 222 4.29 7.44 -29.92
C GLU A 222 4.22 6.11 -29.13
N GLN A 223 5.26 5.29 -29.20
CA GLN A 223 5.32 3.99 -28.53
C GLN A 223 5.34 4.13 -27.00
N GLU A 224 6.13 5.08 -26.49
CA GLU A 224 6.21 5.33 -25.05
C GLU A 224 4.91 5.94 -24.51
N MET A 225 4.24 6.77 -25.30
CA MET A 225 2.94 7.35 -24.98
C MET A 225 1.84 6.29 -24.97
N GLU A 226 1.79 5.44 -25.99
CA GLU A 226 0.88 4.30 -26.05
C GLU A 226 1.07 3.39 -24.84
N LEU A 227 2.31 3.01 -24.53
CA LEU A 227 2.63 2.16 -23.37
C LEU A 227 2.25 2.80 -22.03
N ALA A 228 2.50 4.11 -21.86
CA ALA A 228 2.14 4.84 -20.65
C ALA A 228 0.62 4.89 -20.44
N LEU A 229 -0.13 5.22 -21.50
CA LEU A 229 -1.59 5.28 -21.48
C LEU A 229 -2.22 3.89 -21.27
N ASP A 230 -1.65 2.85 -21.88
CA ASP A 230 -2.07 1.47 -21.68
C ASP A 230 -1.87 1.02 -20.22
N ARG A 231 -0.71 1.33 -19.62
CA ARG A 231 -0.45 1.00 -18.21
C ARG A 231 -1.44 1.70 -17.28
N LEU A 232 -1.77 2.97 -17.54
CA LEU A 232 -2.77 3.69 -16.76
C LEU A 232 -4.17 3.06 -16.95
N ALA A 233 -4.55 2.75 -18.19
CA ALA A 233 -5.84 2.13 -18.49
C ALA A 233 -5.99 0.76 -17.79
N GLN A 234 -4.96 -0.07 -17.82
CA GLN A 234 -4.93 -1.36 -17.12
C GLN A 234 -5.03 -1.19 -15.59
N ALA A 235 -4.30 -0.24 -15.02
CA ALA A 235 -4.35 0.04 -13.58
C ALA A 235 -5.76 0.49 -13.16
N LEU A 236 -6.39 1.39 -13.93
CA LEU A 236 -7.77 1.82 -13.69
C LEU A 236 -8.75 0.65 -13.83
N GLN A 237 -8.65 -0.13 -14.91
CA GLN A 237 -9.53 -1.27 -15.17
C GLN A 237 -9.49 -2.30 -14.03
N VAL A 238 -8.28 -2.70 -13.61
CA VAL A 238 -8.09 -3.66 -12.51
C VAL A 238 -8.59 -3.07 -11.20
N SER A 239 -8.33 -1.79 -10.92
CA SER A 239 -8.78 -1.14 -9.69
C SER A 239 -10.31 -1.02 -9.62
N MET A 240 -10.97 -0.78 -10.75
CA MET A 240 -12.43 -0.81 -10.86
C MET A 240 -12.99 -2.22 -10.66
N ALA A 241 -12.40 -3.21 -11.31
CA ALA A 241 -12.84 -4.61 -11.24
C ALA A 241 -12.63 -5.24 -9.85
N THR A 242 -11.65 -4.75 -9.09
CA THR A 242 -11.32 -5.25 -7.74
C THR A 242 -12.00 -4.45 -6.63
N GLY A 243 -12.71 -3.36 -6.97
CA GLY A 243 -13.32 -2.46 -6.00
C GLY A 243 -12.31 -1.60 -5.22
N ALA A 244 -11.06 -1.52 -5.69
CA ALA A 244 -9.98 -0.73 -5.10
C ALA A 244 -10.02 0.75 -5.51
N LEU A 245 -10.80 1.12 -6.52
CA LEU A 245 -10.99 2.49 -6.97
C LEU A 245 -12.29 3.08 -6.43
N LEU A 246 -12.19 4.15 -5.63
CA LEU A 246 -13.33 4.93 -5.16
C LEU A 246 -13.50 6.18 -6.03
N CYS A 247 -14.03 5.97 -7.24
CA CYS A 247 -14.30 7.05 -8.19
C CYS A 247 -15.47 6.67 -9.10
N ALA A 248 -16.36 7.62 -9.41
CA ALA A 248 -17.40 7.39 -10.38
C ALA A 248 -16.80 7.31 -11.80
N ARG A 249 -17.36 6.45 -12.65
CA ARG A 249 -16.86 6.29 -14.03
C ARG A 249 -16.98 7.59 -14.84
N ASP A 250 -17.98 8.41 -14.58
CA ASP A 250 -18.15 9.70 -15.26
C ASP A 250 -17.03 10.68 -14.88
N ASP A 251 -16.59 10.69 -13.61
CA ASP A 251 -15.44 11.48 -13.16
C ASP A 251 -14.14 10.99 -13.79
N LEU A 252 -13.97 9.66 -13.96
CA LEU A 252 -12.82 9.13 -14.70
C LEU A 252 -12.85 9.54 -16.17
N ARG A 253 -14.03 9.56 -16.80
CA ARG A 253 -14.17 9.97 -18.20
C ARG A 253 -13.80 11.44 -18.37
N THR A 254 -14.29 12.32 -17.50
CA THR A 254 -13.94 13.75 -17.55
C THR A 254 -12.46 13.98 -17.28
N LEU A 255 -11.88 13.26 -16.32
CA LEU A 255 -10.45 13.33 -16.00
C LEU A 255 -9.58 12.86 -17.17
N CYS A 256 -9.87 11.69 -17.74
CA CYS A 256 -9.07 11.08 -18.80
C CYS A 256 -9.29 11.72 -20.18
N ALA A 257 -10.37 12.50 -20.37
CA ALA A 257 -10.61 13.23 -21.63
C ALA A 257 -9.52 14.26 -21.96
N ARG A 258 -8.69 14.63 -20.98
CA ARG A 258 -7.53 15.51 -21.14
C ARG A 258 -6.30 14.81 -21.70
N LEU A 259 -6.29 13.48 -21.73
CA LEU A 259 -5.18 12.69 -22.26
C LEU A 259 -5.31 12.52 -23.77
N PRO A 260 -4.20 12.27 -24.47
CA PRO A 260 -4.24 11.86 -25.87
C PRO A 260 -5.08 10.60 -26.09
N HIS A 261 -5.58 10.43 -27.32
CA HIS A 261 -6.38 9.27 -27.67
C HIS A 261 -5.59 7.96 -27.49
N ASN A 262 -6.17 7.02 -26.75
CA ASN A 262 -5.67 5.66 -26.58
C ASN A 262 -6.84 4.67 -26.58
N ASN A 263 -6.72 3.60 -27.37
CA ASN A 263 -7.82 2.65 -27.62
C ASN A 263 -8.22 1.90 -26.34
N LEU A 264 -7.23 1.47 -25.54
CA LEU A 264 -7.50 0.73 -24.30
C LEU A 264 -8.18 1.62 -23.27
N MET A 265 -7.67 2.84 -23.08
CA MET A 265 -8.27 3.83 -22.18
C MET A 265 -9.72 4.11 -22.57
N GLN A 266 -10.00 4.33 -23.87
CA GLN A 266 -11.36 4.54 -24.36
C GLN A 266 -12.28 3.36 -24.04
N LEU A 267 -11.80 2.13 -24.19
CA LEU A 267 -12.55 0.93 -23.82
C LEU A 267 -12.84 0.88 -22.32
N VAL A 268 -11.88 1.23 -21.48
CA VAL A 268 -12.02 1.22 -20.01
C VAL A 268 -13.03 2.28 -19.53
N ILE A 269 -13.00 3.49 -20.07
CA ILE A 269 -13.91 4.59 -19.66
C ILE A 269 -15.30 4.54 -20.33
N SER A 270 -15.41 3.85 -21.48
CA SER A 270 -16.66 3.73 -22.26
C SER A 270 -17.37 2.39 -22.10
N GLY A 271 -16.72 1.38 -21.51
CA GLY A 271 -17.27 0.04 -21.36
C GLY A 271 -18.64 0.03 -20.67
N PRO A 272 -19.45 -1.03 -20.85
CA PRO A 272 -20.75 -1.13 -20.18
C PRO A 272 -20.56 -1.01 -18.67
N VAL A 273 -21.51 -0.34 -18.00
CA VAL A 273 -21.64 -0.39 -16.54
C VAL A 273 -21.89 -1.85 -16.23
N GLN A 274 -20.84 -2.60 -15.91
CA GLN A 274 -21.03 -3.92 -15.34
C GLN A 274 -21.78 -3.63 -14.04
N PRO A 275 -23.05 -4.07 -13.90
CA PRO A 275 -23.77 -3.86 -12.67
C PRO A 275 -22.85 -4.40 -11.58
N GLN A 276 -22.55 -3.59 -10.56
CA GLN A 276 -22.05 -4.16 -9.32
C GLN A 276 -22.91 -5.39 -9.05
N PRO A 277 -22.33 -6.59 -8.83
CA PRO A 277 -23.14 -7.74 -8.52
C PRO A 277 -24.04 -7.29 -7.38
N ALA A 278 -25.34 -7.29 -7.63
CA ALA A 278 -26.33 -7.11 -6.60
C ALA A 278 -26.11 -8.30 -5.66
N HIS A 279 -25.27 -8.12 -4.65
CA HIS A 279 -25.40 -8.90 -3.43
C HIS A 279 -26.88 -8.76 -3.06
N PRO A 280 -27.58 -9.89 -2.80
CA PRO A 280 -29.02 -9.93 -2.75
C PRO A 280 -29.49 -8.77 -1.89
N SER A 281 -30.20 -7.85 -2.55
CA SER A 281 -30.96 -6.81 -1.91
C SER A 281 -31.74 -7.48 -0.79
N LEU A 282 -31.44 -7.13 0.46
CA LEU A 282 -32.43 -7.22 1.51
C LEU A 282 -33.69 -6.57 0.94
N THR A 283 -34.75 -7.35 0.86
CA THR A 283 -36.05 -7.01 0.28
C THR A 283 -36.48 -5.59 0.65
N PRO A 284 -37.11 -4.81 -0.25
CA PRO A 284 -37.63 -3.48 0.06
C PRO A 284 -38.78 -3.58 1.06
N GLY A 285 -38.45 -3.62 2.35
CA GLY A 285 -39.38 -3.43 3.44
C GLY A 285 -39.71 -1.94 3.52
N TYR A 286 -40.96 -1.61 3.21
CA TYR A 286 -41.63 -0.37 3.57
C TYR A 286 -41.15 0.15 4.94
N TYR A 287 -40.45 1.27 4.97
CA TYR A 287 -40.32 2.09 6.17
C TYR A 287 -40.84 3.50 5.86
N PRO A 288 -41.89 3.97 6.56
CA PRO A 288 -42.40 5.32 6.38
C PRO A 288 -41.44 6.33 7.00
N HIS A 289 -41.39 7.51 6.40
CA HIS A 289 -40.68 8.67 6.93
C HIS A 289 -41.11 8.96 8.38
N ILE A 290 -40.18 8.90 9.33
CA ILE A 290 -40.40 9.39 10.69
C ILE A 290 -39.42 10.54 10.96
N HIS A 291 -40.01 11.72 11.11
CA HIS A 291 -39.42 12.93 11.66
C HIS A 291 -38.69 12.64 12.98
N THR A 292 -37.47 13.15 13.11
CA THR A 292 -36.73 13.23 14.38
C THR A 292 -37.42 14.20 15.35
N PRO A 293 -37.81 13.78 16.57
CA PRO A 293 -38.12 14.70 17.65
C PRO A 293 -36.92 14.88 18.61
N PRO A 294 -36.85 16.00 19.36
CA PRO A 294 -35.66 16.39 20.11
C PRO A 294 -35.53 15.63 21.45
N LEU A 295 -34.28 15.47 21.89
CA LEU A 295 -33.89 14.87 23.17
C LEU A 295 -34.44 15.69 24.35
N GLY A 296 -35.43 15.12 25.04
CA GLY A 296 -35.88 15.55 26.37
C GLY A 296 -36.03 14.33 27.28
N TYR A 297 -35.19 14.25 28.32
CA TYR A 297 -35.30 13.23 29.37
C TYR A 297 -36.59 13.43 30.19
N PRO A 298 -37.21 12.34 30.64
CA PRO A 298 -37.92 12.34 31.92
C PRO A 298 -37.35 11.29 32.89
N SER A 299 -37.09 11.75 34.10
CA SER A 299 -36.85 11.00 35.34
C SER A 299 -38.11 10.29 35.86
N LEU A 300 -37.95 9.17 36.60
CA LEU A 300 -38.73 8.69 37.78
C LEU A 300 -38.49 7.15 37.99
N PRO A 301 -38.81 6.54 39.16
CA PRO A 301 -38.57 6.91 40.56
C PRO A 301 -37.80 5.82 41.36
N ALA A 302 -37.36 6.17 42.57
CA ALA A 302 -36.68 5.30 43.54
C ALA A 302 -37.63 4.37 44.33
N HIS A 303 -37.12 3.24 44.85
CA HIS A 303 -37.38 2.59 46.17
C HIS A 303 -36.84 1.13 46.17
N PRO A 304 -36.64 0.46 47.33
CA PRO A 304 -35.98 0.83 48.58
C PRO A 304 -34.87 -0.19 48.99
N ALA A 305 -34.17 0.05 50.10
CA ALA A 305 -32.94 -0.63 50.51
C ALA A 305 -33.07 -1.71 51.60
N LEU A 306 -31.97 -2.50 51.74
CA LEU A 306 -31.41 -3.25 52.89
C LEU A 306 -31.71 -4.77 53.03
N PRO A 307 -30.87 -5.58 53.73
CA PRO A 307 -29.59 -5.27 54.44
C PRO A 307 -28.40 -6.21 54.13
N ALA A 308 -27.24 -5.85 54.69
CA ALA A 308 -25.93 -6.50 54.62
C ALA A 308 -25.73 -7.64 55.63
N HIS A 309 -24.94 -8.66 55.29
CA HIS A 309 -24.23 -9.52 56.25
C HIS A 309 -22.87 -10.04 55.71
N THR A 310 -21.80 -9.53 56.34
CA THR A 310 -20.52 -10.11 56.80
C THR A 310 -19.58 -10.99 55.92
N PRO A 311 -18.23 -10.89 56.10
CA PRO A 311 -17.21 -11.54 55.27
C PRO A 311 -16.37 -12.65 55.98
N ILE A 312 -15.40 -13.25 55.25
CA ILE A 312 -14.15 -13.99 55.68
C ILE A 312 -14.28 -15.55 55.74
N PRO A 313 -13.24 -16.42 55.53
CA PRO A 313 -11.78 -16.22 55.31
C PRO A 313 -11.09 -16.94 54.12
N ALA A 314 -9.79 -16.64 53.99
CA ALA A 314 -8.77 -17.18 53.09
C ALA A 314 -7.96 -18.38 53.65
N HIS A 315 -7.06 -18.91 52.79
CA HIS A 315 -5.82 -19.71 52.98
C HIS A 315 -5.89 -21.23 52.65
N PRO A 316 -4.77 -21.93 52.30
CA PRO A 316 -3.41 -21.50 51.90
C PRO A 316 -2.86 -22.21 50.62
N ALA A 317 -1.58 -21.96 50.30
CA ALA A 317 -0.82 -22.41 49.12
C ALA A 317 0.16 -23.59 49.40
N VAL A 318 0.82 -24.05 48.30
CA VAL A 318 2.13 -24.79 48.17
C VAL A 318 2.03 -26.34 48.08
N PRO A 319 2.93 -27.14 47.40
CA PRO A 319 4.14 -26.88 46.55
C PRO A 319 4.16 -27.60 45.16
N ALA A 320 5.32 -27.55 44.49
CA ALA A 320 5.64 -27.97 43.11
C ALA A 320 6.57 -29.22 42.96
N ILE A 321 6.77 -29.65 41.69
CA ILE A 321 7.88 -30.44 41.05
C ILE A 321 7.76 -32.00 41.14
N PRO A 322 8.19 -32.90 40.18
CA PRO A 322 9.16 -32.84 39.05
C PRO A 322 8.75 -33.43 37.66
N ALA A 323 9.72 -33.41 36.72
CA ALA A 323 9.66 -33.69 35.27
C ALA A 323 10.28 -35.06 34.81
N ILE A 324 10.19 -35.30 33.46
CA ILE A 324 11.00 -36.18 32.54
C ILE A 324 10.41 -37.59 32.23
N PRO A 325 10.61 -38.32 31.07
CA PRO A 325 11.30 -38.08 29.75
C PRO A 325 10.55 -38.45 28.42
N GLY A 326 11.04 -37.93 27.26
CA GLY A 326 11.51 -38.68 26.05
C GLY A 326 10.58 -39.39 25.02
N HIS A 327 10.37 -38.74 23.84
CA HIS A 327 10.31 -39.16 22.40
C HIS A 327 9.92 -40.60 21.93
N PRO A 328 9.21 -40.78 20.78
CA PRO A 328 9.84 -40.67 19.44
C PRO A 328 9.02 -40.03 18.29
N VAL A 329 9.75 -39.81 17.19
CA VAL A 329 9.44 -39.22 15.89
C VAL A 329 8.51 -40.10 15.05
N GLN A 330 7.49 -39.51 14.38
CA GLN A 330 6.93 -40.06 13.14
C GLN A 330 6.41 -38.96 12.18
N THR A 331 7.05 -38.95 11.02
CA THR A 331 6.62 -38.65 9.64
C THR A 331 5.40 -37.77 9.29
N PHE A 332 5.67 -36.92 8.30
CA PHE A 332 4.90 -35.91 7.58
C PHE A 332 3.71 -36.47 6.75
N MET A 333 2.59 -35.73 6.69
CA MET A 333 1.74 -35.43 5.51
C MET A 333 0.59 -34.45 5.89
N PRO A 334 0.03 -33.67 4.93
CA PRO A 334 -0.49 -32.32 5.15
C PRO A 334 -2.02 -32.25 5.37
N GLY A 335 -2.48 -31.24 6.11
CA GLY A 335 -3.92 -30.95 6.19
C GLY A 335 -4.36 -30.10 7.39
N MET A 336 -4.58 -28.82 7.10
CA MET A 336 -5.52 -27.90 7.76
C MET A 336 -5.36 -27.44 9.23
N ALA A 337 -5.68 -26.15 9.37
CA ALA A 337 -6.18 -25.40 10.53
C ALA A 337 -5.16 -24.91 11.59
N PHE A 338 -4.83 -23.63 11.50
CA PHE A 338 -4.25 -22.84 12.59
C PHE A 338 -5.35 -22.37 13.57
N PRO A 339 -5.26 -22.65 14.87
CA PRO A 339 -6.09 -21.99 15.86
C PRO A 339 -5.40 -20.72 16.40
N PHE A 340 -6.14 -19.62 16.31
CA PHE A 340 -5.86 -18.31 16.92
C PHE A 340 -5.71 -18.44 18.45
N ARG A 341 -4.70 -17.80 19.07
CA ARG A 341 -4.64 -17.58 20.52
C ARG A 341 -4.71 -16.08 20.83
N PRO A 342 -5.57 -15.62 21.77
CA PRO A 342 -5.48 -14.28 22.34
C PRO A 342 -4.37 -14.22 23.39
N MET A 343 -3.59 -13.14 23.39
CA MET A 343 -2.64 -12.81 24.45
C MET A 343 -3.39 -12.28 25.69
N ARG A 344 -2.93 -12.69 26.88
CA ARG A 344 -3.25 -12.09 28.18
C ARG A 344 -2.13 -11.16 28.58
#